data_AF-A0A8B6EVQ5-F1
#
_entry.id   AF-A0A8B6EVQ5-F1
#
_cell.length_a   1.000
_cell.length_b   1.000
_cell.length_c   1.000
_cell.angle_alpha   90.00
_cell.angle_beta   90.00
_cell.angle_gamma   90.00
#
_symmetry.space_group_name_H-M   'P 1'
#
loop_
_entity.id
_entity.type
_entity.pdbx_description
1 polymer ?
#
loop_
_entity_poly.entity_id
_entity_poly.type
_entity_poly.pdbx_seq_one_letter_code
_entity_poly.pdbx_strand_id
1 'polypeptide(L)'
;MTETRISEHALCKTNNGQCSKLCLPSGQNTRTCQCREGISISSDGKICKGDNQCPDIYDNVDIDNQCTRYTDVSCTYECKPGFMKNPSVTEIKCLPHGSWEMESDSLCTRIVCPNTITNGNLSSICNRFTGTKCSFTCGEGYDKVLTTLECLANGQWSEDTTSVCMLGNTEPTDEGLGTGAIIGLACGGIVLVVIAVAAIVTCQLQRMRKDSQKMKEELQVAYQSQRDYNSSTSGYSYTTETTAAEMKYTMKLL
;
A
#
# COMPACT_ATOMS: atom_id res chain seq x y z
N MET A 1 36.51 -25.56 -38.88
CA MET A 1 35.45 -24.63 -39.35
C MET A 1 34.18 -25.01 -38.63
N THR A 2 33.74 -24.21 -37.68
CA THR A 2 32.46 -24.40 -37.00
C THR A 2 31.37 -23.71 -37.83
N GLU A 3 30.50 -24.50 -38.46
CA GLU A 3 29.26 -24.00 -39.06
C GLU A 3 28.37 -23.43 -37.95
N THR A 4 28.21 -22.12 -37.95
CA THR A 4 27.25 -21.44 -37.09
C THR A 4 25.85 -21.79 -37.62
N ARG A 5 25.21 -22.80 -37.02
CA ARG A 5 23.80 -23.12 -37.28
C ARG A 5 22.97 -21.88 -36.99
N ILE A 6 22.41 -21.27 -38.03
CA ILE A 6 21.34 -20.30 -37.86
C ILE A 6 20.12 -21.13 -37.43
N SER A 7 19.60 -20.85 -36.23
CA SER A 7 18.35 -21.46 -35.76
C SER A 7 17.31 -21.43 -36.90
N GLU A 8 16.68 -22.55 -37.23
CA GLU A 8 15.69 -22.67 -38.32
C GLU A 8 14.62 -21.58 -38.27
N HIS A 9 14.33 -21.05 -37.07
CA HIS A 9 13.37 -19.97 -36.85
C HIS A 9 13.87 -18.57 -37.23
N ALA A 10 15.17 -18.32 -37.32
CA ALA A 10 15.70 -16.98 -37.56
C ALA A 10 15.45 -16.49 -38.99
N LEU A 11 15.34 -17.39 -39.98
CA LEU A 11 15.18 -17.03 -41.39
C LEU A 11 13.82 -16.38 -41.69
N CYS A 12 12.77 -16.81 -41.00
CA CYS A 12 11.43 -16.23 -41.14
C CYS A 12 11.16 -15.12 -40.12
N LYS A 13 12.04 -14.93 -39.14
CA LYS A 13 11.84 -13.98 -38.05
C LYS A 13 11.90 -12.52 -38.52
N THR A 14 12.82 -12.21 -39.44
CA THR A 14 13.02 -10.84 -39.93
C THR A 14 12.29 -10.66 -41.26
N ASN A 15 11.39 -9.66 -41.33
CA ASN A 15 10.59 -9.31 -42.50
C ASN A 15 9.88 -10.53 -43.14
N ASN A 16 9.39 -11.47 -42.31
CA ASN A 16 8.79 -12.74 -42.78
C ASN A 16 9.68 -13.50 -43.78
N GLY A 17 11.00 -13.40 -43.61
CA GLY A 17 12.02 -13.90 -44.54
C GLY A 17 12.02 -13.26 -45.93
N GLN A 18 11.20 -12.23 -46.19
CA GLN A 18 10.78 -11.69 -47.50
C GLN A 18 9.71 -12.53 -48.20
N CYS A 19 8.76 -13.15 -47.47
CA CYS A 19 7.54 -13.72 -48.07
C CYS A 19 6.39 -12.73 -48.00
N SER A 20 5.61 -12.63 -49.09
CA SER A 20 4.35 -11.88 -49.13
C SER A 20 3.27 -12.44 -48.18
N LYS A 21 3.24 -13.76 -47.94
CA LYS A 21 2.22 -14.43 -47.10
C LYS A 21 2.84 -15.30 -46.01
N LEU A 22 3.29 -16.51 -46.34
CA LEU A 22 3.77 -17.46 -45.34
C LEU A 22 5.24 -17.84 -45.60
N CYS A 23 6.09 -17.67 -44.59
CA CYS A 23 7.47 -18.16 -44.59
C CYS A 23 7.60 -19.44 -43.79
N LEU A 24 8.16 -20.48 -44.41
CA LEU A 24 8.42 -21.77 -43.79
C LEU A 24 9.92 -22.09 -43.88
N PRO A 25 10.61 -22.39 -42.76
CA PRO A 25 11.95 -22.98 -42.80
C PRO A 25 11.95 -24.28 -43.61
N SER A 26 12.93 -24.48 -44.49
CA SER A 26 13.02 -25.65 -45.36
C SER A 26 14.45 -26.18 -45.34
N GLY A 27 14.73 -27.18 -44.51
CA GLY A 27 16.09 -27.73 -44.37
C GLY A 27 17.09 -26.76 -43.70
N GLN A 28 18.38 -27.10 -43.78
CA GLN A 28 19.43 -26.36 -43.09
C GLN A 28 19.69 -25.00 -43.76
N ASN A 29 19.46 -23.92 -43.02
CA ASN A 29 19.68 -22.53 -43.45
C ASN A 29 18.88 -22.11 -44.72
N THR A 30 17.78 -22.77 -45.06
CA THR A 30 16.92 -22.34 -46.18
C THR A 30 15.45 -22.18 -45.75
N ARG A 31 14.68 -21.45 -46.56
CA ARG A 31 13.26 -21.16 -46.33
C ARG A 31 12.50 -21.17 -47.64
N THR A 32 11.21 -21.41 -47.58
CA THR A 32 10.29 -21.39 -48.73
C THR A 32 9.09 -20.49 -48.44
N CYS A 33 8.62 -19.77 -49.46
CA CYS A 33 7.38 -19.01 -49.39
C CYS A 33 6.20 -19.83 -49.89
N GLN A 34 5.07 -19.73 -49.18
CA GLN A 34 3.83 -20.39 -49.54
C GLN A 34 2.68 -19.38 -49.64
N CYS A 35 1.79 -19.64 -50.58
CA CYS A 35 0.61 -18.84 -50.88
C CYS A 35 -0.66 -19.50 -50.33
N ARG A 36 -1.75 -18.73 -50.28
CA ARG A 36 -3.07 -19.30 -50.00
C ARG A 36 -3.46 -20.28 -51.10
N GLU A 37 -4.30 -21.24 -50.75
CA GLU A 37 -4.76 -22.27 -51.69
C GLU A 37 -5.32 -21.65 -52.99
N GLY A 38 -4.91 -22.21 -54.13
CA GLY A 38 -5.32 -21.74 -55.45
C GLY A 38 -4.56 -20.54 -56.01
N ILE A 39 -3.68 -19.90 -55.23
CA ILE A 39 -2.82 -18.80 -55.70
C ILE A 39 -1.41 -19.32 -55.98
N SER A 40 -0.91 -19.07 -57.19
CA SER A 40 0.46 -19.44 -57.56
C SER A 40 1.47 -18.40 -57.07
N ILE A 41 2.68 -18.87 -56.77
CA ILE A 41 3.81 -17.98 -56.49
C ILE A 41 4.27 -17.29 -57.79
N SER A 42 4.73 -16.06 -57.66
CA SER A 42 5.36 -15.26 -58.70
C SER A 42 6.72 -15.86 -59.08
N SER A 43 7.26 -15.40 -60.20
CA SER A 43 8.56 -15.85 -60.73
C SER A 43 9.74 -15.59 -59.79
N ASP A 44 9.60 -14.68 -58.84
CA ASP A 44 10.64 -14.37 -57.86
C ASP A 44 10.69 -15.35 -56.67
N GLY A 45 9.72 -16.26 -56.57
CA GLY A 45 9.63 -17.23 -55.47
C GLY A 45 9.31 -16.62 -54.10
N LYS A 46 8.83 -15.37 -54.06
CA LYS A 46 8.57 -14.62 -52.81
C LYS A 46 7.16 -14.06 -52.73
N ILE A 47 6.58 -13.68 -53.87
CA ILE A 47 5.29 -13.00 -53.97
C ILE A 47 4.21 -13.96 -54.42
N CYS A 48 3.02 -13.91 -53.83
CA CYS A 48 1.85 -14.60 -54.39
C CYS A 48 1.23 -13.78 -55.52
N LYS A 49 0.88 -14.39 -56.65
CA LYS A 49 0.28 -13.65 -57.76
C LYS A 49 -1.02 -12.98 -57.31
N GLY A 50 -1.09 -11.66 -57.48
CA GLY A 50 -2.20 -10.82 -56.99
C GLY A 50 -1.91 -10.08 -55.69
N ASP A 51 -0.84 -10.41 -54.96
CA ASP A 51 -0.36 -9.65 -53.81
C ASP A 51 0.56 -8.51 -54.26
N ASN A 52 -0.02 -7.48 -54.87
CA ASN A 52 0.68 -6.22 -55.12
C ASN A 52 0.44 -5.18 -54.02
N GLN A 53 -0.08 -5.60 -52.86
CA GLN A 53 -0.36 -4.73 -51.72
C GLN A 53 0.22 -5.28 -50.43
N CYS A 54 0.65 -4.38 -49.55
CA CYS A 54 1.07 -4.70 -48.19
C CYS A 54 -0.14 -4.94 -47.26
N PRO A 55 0.04 -5.66 -46.12
CA PRO A 55 -1.03 -5.93 -45.17
C PRO A 55 -1.75 -4.66 -44.67
N ASP A 56 -3.05 -4.77 -44.40
CA ASP A 56 -3.90 -3.70 -43.84
C ASP A 56 -3.71 -3.59 -42.33
N ILE A 57 -3.62 -4.75 -41.67
CA ILE A 57 -3.35 -4.86 -40.26
C ILE A 57 -1.84 -4.97 -40.07
N TYR A 58 -1.26 -4.01 -39.33
CA TYR A 58 0.17 -3.97 -39.06
C TYR A 58 0.47 -3.68 -37.58
N ASP A 59 0.31 -4.70 -36.73
CA ASP A 59 0.61 -4.70 -35.28
C ASP A 59 0.26 -3.42 -34.52
N ASN A 60 1.24 -2.61 -34.14
CA ASN A 60 1.13 -1.38 -33.35
C ASN A 60 1.05 -0.09 -34.19
N VAL A 61 0.91 -0.25 -35.50
CA VAL A 61 0.79 0.82 -36.50
C VAL A 61 -0.63 0.85 -37.05
N ASP A 62 -1.17 2.06 -37.17
CA ASP A 62 -2.38 2.36 -37.92
C ASP A 62 -1.98 3.08 -39.22
N ILE A 63 -2.04 2.35 -40.34
CA ILE A 63 -1.76 2.90 -41.67
C ILE A 63 -2.89 3.85 -42.07
N ASP A 64 -2.55 4.98 -42.68
CA ASP A 64 -3.52 5.96 -43.17
C ASP A 64 -4.56 5.27 -44.07
N ASN A 65 -5.84 5.53 -43.80
CA ASN A 65 -6.95 4.92 -44.53
C ASN A 65 -7.01 5.34 -46.01
N GLN A 66 -6.36 6.45 -46.38
CA GLN A 66 -6.22 6.90 -47.76
C GLN A 66 -5.09 6.19 -48.49
N CYS A 67 -4.23 5.43 -47.80
CA CYS A 67 -3.14 4.74 -48.47
C CYS A 67 -3.62 3.49 -49.20
N THR A 68 -3.24 3.38 -50.48
CA THR A 68 -3.55 2.23 -51.34
C THR A 68 -2.73 0.98 -51.01
N ARG A 69 -1.61 1.15 -50.30
CA ARG A 69 -0.67 0.10 -49.91
C ARG A 69 -0.10 -0.72 -51.08
N TYR A 70 -0.17 -0.21 -52.31
CA TYR A 70 0.44 -0.88 -53.45
C TYR A 70 1.96 -0.93 -53.32
N THR A 71 2.58 -1.94 -53.91
CA THR A 71 4.04 -2.05 -54.00
C THR A 71 4.64 -0.75 -54.55
N ASP A 72 5.77 -0.36 -53.96
CA ASP A 72 6.50 0.87 -54.22
C ASP A 72 5.81 2.19 -53.80
N VAL A 73 4.65 2.12 -53.15
CA VAL A 73 3.97 3.27 -52.54
C VAL A 73 4.45 3.48 -51.10
N SER A 74 4.72 4.73 -50.73
CA SER A 74 4.93 5.15 -49.34
C SER A 74 3.61 5.60 -48.71
N CYS A 75 3.37 5.15 -47.49
CA CYS A 75 2.19 5.47 -46.70
C CYS A 75 2.56 6.27 -45.45
N THR A 76 1.73 7.25 -45.11
CA THR A 76 1.69 7.83 -43.78
C THR A 76 1.05 6.84 -42.80
N TYR A 77 1.41 7.00 -41.52
CA TYR A 77 0.92 6.14 -40.47
C TYR A 77 0.90 6.87 -39.13
N GLU A 78 0.06 6.37 -38.23
CA GLU A 78 -0.01 6.74 -36.82
C GLU A 78 0.27 5.52 -35.95
N CYS A 79 0.66 5.76 -34.69
CA CYS A 79 0.85 4.68 -33.74
C CYS A 79 -0.43 4.41 -32.95
N LYS A 80 -0.70 3.13 -32.70
CA LYS A 80 -1.81 2.72 -31.83
C LYS A 80 -1.64 3.26 -30.40
N PRO A 81 -2.72 3.41 -29.63
CA PRO A 81 -2.65 3.85 -28.24
C PRO A 81 -1.65 3.02 -27.41
N GLY A 82 -0.82 3.71 -26.61
CA GLY A 82 0.25 3.09 -25.83
C GLY A 82 1.58 2.92 -26.57
N PHE A 83 1.69 3.40 -27.81
CA PHE A 83 2.93 3.43 -28.59
C PHE A 83 3.28 4.85 -29.06
N MET A 84 4.56 5.14 -29.19
CA MET A 84 5.10 6.42 -29.65
C MET A 84 5.81 6.27 -30.99
N LYS A 85 5.64 7.27 -31.86
CA LYS A 85 6.21 7.30 -33.21
C LYS A 85 7.71 7.55 -33.17
N ASN A 86 8.45 6.86 -34.02
CA ASN A 86 9.85 7.14 -34.27
C ASN A 86 9.98 8.46 -35.06
N PRO A 87 10.57 9.52 -34.48
CA PRO A 87 10.62 10.84 -35.12
C PRO A 87 11.48 10.85 -36.39
N SER A 88 12.34 9.86 -36.59
CA SER A 88 13.19 9.74 -37.78
C SER A 88 12.49 9.11 -38.98
N VAL A 89 11.28 8.55 -38.81
CA VAL A 89 10.55 7.84 -39.87
C VAL A 89 9.14 8.40 -40.01
N THR A 90 8.89 9.17 -41.07
CA THR A 90 7.60 9.85 -41.30
C THR A 90 6.62 9.02 -42.10
N GLU A 91 7.13 8.16 -42.98
CA GLU A 91 6.37 7.32 -43.91
C GLU A 91 6.98 5.91 -43.94
N ILE A 92 6.18 4.93 -44.38
CA ILE A 92 6.63 3.57 -44.60
C ILE A 92 6.34 3.12 -46.03
N LYS A 93 7.34 2.54 -46.69
CA LYS A 93 7.22 2.05 -48.06
C LYS A 93 6.74 0.60 -48.10
N CYS A 94 5.79 0.32 -48.97
CA CYS A 94 5.43 -1.05 -49.34
C CYS A 94 6.44 -1.59 -50.35
N LEU A 95 7.15 -2.65 -50.03
CA LEU A 95 8.18 -3.21 -50.90
C LEU A 95 7.56 -4.03 -52.04
N PRO A 96 8.27 -4.21 -53.18
CA PRO A 96 7.81 -5.01 -54.31
C PRO A 96 7.33 -6.42 -53.94
N HIS A 97 7.80 -6.96 -52.82
CA HIS A 97 7.43 -8.28 -52.33
C HIS A 97 6.17 -8.34 -51.47
N GLY A 98 5.41 -7.25 -51.38
CA GLY A 98 4.15 -7.19 -50.63
C GLY A 98 4.34 -7.20 -49.11
N SER A 99 5.48 -6.72 -48.62
CA SER A 99 5.71 -6.48 -47.19
C SER A 99 6.23 -5.07 -46.95
N TRP A 100 6.02 -4.59 -45.73
CA TRP A 100 6.45 -3.26 -45.32
C TRP A 100 7.98 -3.20 -45.15
N GLU A 101 8.57 -2.04 -45.46
CA GLU A 101 10.02 -1.85 -45.43
C GLU A 101 10.64 -2.01 -44.03
N MET A 102 9.90 -1.62 -43.00
CA MET A 102 10.36 -1.61 -41.61
C MET A 102 9.37 -2.36 -40.74
N GLU A 103 9.88 -3.07 -39.74
CA GLU A 103 9.07 -3.73 -38.72
C GLU A 103 8.27 -2.71 -37.92
N SER A 104 7.08 -3.12 -37.50
CA SER A 104 6.12 -2.31 -36.73
C SER A 104 6.75 -1.71 -35.45
N ASP A 105 7.56 -2.50 -34.73
CA ASP A 105 8.33 -2.09 -33.54
C ASP A 105 9.42 -1.03 -33.81
N SER A 106 9.87 -0.86 -35.06
CA SER A 106 10.86 0.16 -35.44
C SER A 106 10.21 1.53 -35.72
N LEU A 107 8.93 1.52 -36.06
CA LEU A 107 8.12 2.68 -36.40
C LEU A 107 7.40 3.22 -35.15
N CYS A 108 6.85 2.30 -34.38
CA CYS A 108 6.10 2.59 -33.16
C CYS A 108 6.72 1.78 -32.03
N THR A 109 7.18 2.44 -30.97
CA THR A 109 7.73 1.76 -29.80
C THR A 109 6.77 1.89 -28.63
N ARG A 110 6.70 0.87 -27.77
CA ARG A 110 5.81 0.92 -26.60
C ARG A 110 6.21 2.08 -25.68
N ILE A 111 5.24 2.86 -25.23
CA ILE A 111 5.45 3.93 -24.26
C ILE A 111 5.71 3.31 -22.89
N VAL A 112 6.85 3.65 -22.31
CA VAL A 112 7.30 3.17 -20.99
C VAL A 112 7.89 4.34 -20.22
N CYS A 113 7.49 4.50 -18.96
CA CYS A 113 8.06 5.56 -18.12
C CYS A 113 9.51 5.27 -17.71
N PRO A 114 10.29 6.33 -17.34
CA PRO A 114 11.67 6.18 -16.89
C PRO A 114 11.80 5.17 -15.74
N ASN A 115 12.87 4.39 -15.74
CA ASN A 115 13.18 3.44 -14.67
C ASN A 115 13.85 4.09 -13.45
N THR A 116 14.11 5.39 -13.50
CA THR A 116 14.80 6.15 -12.46
C THR A 116 13.83 6.96 -11.62
N ILE A 117 14.11 7.01 -10.32
CA ILE A 117 13.50 7.94 -9.37
C ILE A 117 14.64 8.67 -8.68
N THR A 118 14.56 9.99 -8.58
CA THR A 118 15.59 10.78 -7.90
C THR A 118 15.58 10.45 -6.41
N ASN A 119 16.75 10.13 -5.85
CA ASN A 119 16.91 9.72 -4.45
C ASN A 119 16.07 8.49 -4.04
N GLY A 120 15.71 7.64 -5.01
CA GLY A 120 14.88 6.47 -4.75
C GLY A 120 15.08 5.37 -5.78
N ASN A 121 14.40 4.25 -5.56
CA ASN A 121 14.41 3.09 -6.44
C ASN A 121 12.99 2.62 -6.68
N LEU A 122 12.67 2.39 -7.95
CA LEU A 122 11.40 1.83 -8.37
C LEU A 122 11.32 0.35 -7.97
N SER A 123 10.13 -0.12 -7.60
CA SER A 123 9.88 -1.52 -7.30
C SER A 123 10.22 -2.42 -8.50
N SER A 124 10.88 -3.56 -8.26
CA SER A 124 11.33 -4.49 -9.30
C SER A 124 10.19 -5.11 -10.11
N ILE A 125 8.98 -5.16 -9.55
CA ILE A 125 7.78 -5.68 -10.22
C ILE A 125 7.05 -4.63 -11.07
N CYS A 126 7.50 -3.37 -11.06
CA CYS A 126 6.89 -2.33 -11.87
C CYS A 126 7.27 -2.47 -13.35
N ASN A 127 6.27 -2.71 -14.20
CA ASN A 127 6.45 -2.79 -15.65
C ASN A 127 6.55 -1.42 -16.36
N ARG A 128 6.16 -0.33 -15.66
CA ARG A 128 6.21 1.06 -16.14
C ARG A 128 5.39 1.33 -17.40
N PHE A 129 4.41 0.49 -17.71
CA PHE A 129 3.52 0.72 -18.84
C PHE A 129 2.51 1.82 -18.51
N THR A 130 2.01 2.49 -19.54
CA THR A 130 1.00 3.54 -19.39
C THR A 130 -0.22 3.05 -18.60
N GLY A 131 -0.74 3.89 -17.71
CA GLY A 131 -1.82 3.59 -16.77
C GLY A 131 -1.41 2.75 -15.55
N THR A 132 -0.17 2.26 -15.49
CA THR A 132 0.27 1.48 -14.32
C THR A 132 0.70 2.37 -13.16
N LYS A 133 0.33 1.96 -11.94
CA LYS A 133 0.75 2.60 -10.69
C LYS A 133 1.88 1.81 -10.07
N CYS A 134 3.03 2.44 -9.93
CA CYS A 134 4.24 1.81 -9.47
C CYS A 134 4.67 2.32 -8.11
N SER A 135 4.94 1.39 -7.19
CA SER A 135 5.54 1.69 -5.90
C SER A 135 7.06 1.86 -6.03
N PHE A 136 7.63 2.57 -5.06
CA PHE A 136 9.06 2.84 -4.97
C PHE A 136 9.49 2.96 -3.51
N THR A 137 10.79 2.98 -3.29
CA THR A 137 11.44 3.20 -1.98
C THR A 137 12.40 4.37 -2.09
N CYS A 138 12.44 5.25 -1.10
CA CYS A 138 13.44 6.31 -1.05
C CYS A 138 14.76 5.76 -0.48
N GLY A 139 15.86 6.37 -0.89
CA GLY A 139 17.19 6.10 -0.34
C GLY A 139 17.31 6.63 1.09
N GLU A 140 18.41 6.27 1.75
CA GLU A 140 18.71 6.70 3.11
C GLU A 140 18.78 8.24 3.23
N GLY A 141 18.20 8.80 4.29
CA GLY A 141 18.13 10.25 4.51
C GLY A 141 17.02 10.97 3.73
N TYR A 142 16.24 10.24 2.93
CA TYR A 142 15.10 10.77 2.20
C TYR A 142 13.78 10.16 2.66
N ASP A 143 12.82 11.02 2.96
CA ASP A 143 11.47 10.63 3.30
C ASP A 143 10.57 10.61 2.06
N LYS A 144 9.65 9.66 2.10
CA LYS A 144 8.69 9.41 1.02
C LYS A 144 7.52 10.39 1.12
N VAL A 145 7.35 11.23 0.10
CA VAL A 145 6.19 12.13 -0.01
C VAL A 145 4.98 11.41 -0.61
N LEU A 146 5.21 10.51 -1.58
CA LEU A 146 4.18 9.75 -2.28
C LEU A 146 4.47 8.25 -2.24
N THR A 147 3.43 7.42 -2.27
CA THR A 147 3.60 5.96 -2.23
C THR A 147 3.74 5.32 -3.61
N THR A 148 3.11 5.91 -4.61
CA THR A 148 3.04 5.40 -5.97
C THR A 148 3.09 6.51 -7.00
N LEU A 149 3.64 6.20 -8.17
CA LEU A 149 3.58 7.04 -9.37
C LEU A 149 2.77 6.34 -10.45
N GLU A 150 1.92 7.09 -11.17
CA GLU A 150 1.21 6.57 -12.33
C GLU A 150 1.97 6.92 -13.61
N CYS A 151 2.17 5.95 -14.50
CA CYS A 151 2.78 6.23 -15.80
C CYS A 151 1.73 6.80 -16.76
N LEU A 152 1.89 8.05 -17.17
CA LEU A 152 0.95 8.74 -18.04
C LEU A 152 1.09 8.33 -19.50
N ALA A 153 0.06 8.61 -20.30
CA ALA A 153 0.03 8.29 -21.73
C ALA A 153 1.14 8.96 -22.55
N ASN A 154 1.74 10.04 -22.06
CA ASN A 154 2.87 10.72 -22.69
C ASN A 154 4.24 10.11 -22.32
N GLY A 155 4.28 9.03 -21.53
CA GLY A 155 5.51 8.37 -21.09
C GLY A 155 6.22 9.07 -19.93
N GLN A 156 5.55 10.00 -19.25
CA GLN A 156 6.06 10.64 -18.04
C GLN A 156 5.33 10.12 -16.81
N TRP A 157 5.99 10.21 -15.66
CA TRP A 157 5.33 9.93 -14.38
C TRP A 157 4.31 11.02 -14.06
N SER A 158 3.29 10.66 -13.27
CA SER A 158 2.23 11.57 -12.82
C SER A 158 2.76 12.78 -12.03
N GLU A 159 3.95 12.65 -11.45
CA GLU A 159 4.62 13.67 -10.66
C GLU A 159 6.10 13.72 -11.04
N ASP A 160 6.76 14.84 -10.75
CA ASP A 160 8.20 15.00 -10.92
C ASP A 160 8.95 14.06 -9.96
N THR A 161 9.83 13.22 -10.49
CA THR A 161 10.58 12.25 -9.67
C THR A 161 11.56 12.90 -8.71
N THR A 162 11.83 14.21 -8.83
CA THR A 162 12.65 14.98 -7.88
C THR A 162 11.91 15.35 -6.61
N SER A 163 10.57 15.36 -6.61
CA SER A 163 9.74 15.78 -5.47
C SER A 163 9.19 14.61 -4.64
N VAL A 164 9.39 13.37 -5.07
CA VAL A 164 8.79 12.20 -4.41
C VAL A 164 9.59 11.65 -3.23
N CYS A 165 10.91 11.86 -3.24
CA CYS A 165 11.84 11.50 -2.19
C CYS A 165 12.60 12.77 -1.78
N MET A 166 12.12 13.40 -0.72
CA MET A 166 12.63 14.67 -0.20
C MET A 166 13.50 14.42 1.01
N LEU A 167 14.45 15.31 1.31
CA LEU A 167 15.29 15.18 2.50
C LEU A 167 14.39 15.03 3.72
N GLY A 168 14.63 13.98 4.51
CA GLY A 168 13.88 13.79 5.73
C GLY A 168 14.15 14.95 6.67
N ASN A 169 13.10 15.50 7.27
CA ASN A 169 13.30 16.39 8.40
C ASN A 169 13.81 15.49 9.52
N THR A 170 15.12 15.45 9.72
CA THR A 170 15.65 15.14 11.04
C THR A 170 15.17 16.27 11.94
N GLU A 171 13.95 16.18 12.47
CA GLU A 171 13.75 16.71 13.80
C GLU A 171 14.88 16.08 14.62
N PRO A 172 15.75 16.88 15.25
CA PRO A 172 16.69 16.31 16.20
C PRO A 172 15.82 15.56 17.19
N THR A 173 15.92 14.23 17.21
CA THR A 173 15.49 13.47 18.37
C THR A 173 16.27 14.09 19.50
N ASP A 174 15.57 14.88 20.32
CA ASP A 174 16.08 15.46 21.55
C ASP A 174 16.32 14.26 22.48
N GLU A 175 17.40 13.53 22.20
CA GLU A 175 17.92 12.46 23.02
C GLU A 175 18.39 13.13 24.31
N GLY A 176 17.45 13.18 25.25
CA GLY A 176 17.65 13.30 26.68
C GLY A 176 18.77 14.24 27.09
N LEU A 177 18.40 15.48 27.43
CA LEU A 177 19.14 16.29 28.39
C LEU A 177 19.07 15.61 29.77
N GLY A 178 19.78 14.49 29.90
CA GLY A 178 20.04 13.78 31.11
C GLY A 178 21.23 14.42 31.81
N THR A 179 20.96 14.89 33.03
CA THR A 179 21.92 15.30 34.06
C THR A 179 22.63 16.64 33.86
N GLY A 180 22.26 17.62 34.69
CA GLY A 180 23.19 18.72 34.97
C GLY A 180 22.65 20.12 35.27
N ALA A 181 21.40 20.33 35.70
CA ALA A 181 20.99 21.63 36.27
C ALA A 181 19.75 21.52 37.18
N ILE A 182 19.90 21.00 38.40
CA ILE A 182 18.93 21.26 39.48
C ILE A 182 19.39 22.53 40.20
N ILE A 183 18.86 23.70 39.84
CA ILE A 183 18.68 24.81 40.80
C ILE A 183 17.38 25.55 40.45
N GLY A 184 16.42 25.45 41.37
CA GLY A 184 15.38 26.45 41.58
C GLY A 184 14.11 26.31 40.74
N LEU A 185 13.06 25.71 41.34
CA LEU A 185 11.63 26.07 41.24
C LEU A 185 10.67 24.86 41.43
N ALA A 186 10.97 23.93 42.33
CA ALA A 186 9.99 22.91 42.74
C ALA A 186 9.96 22.61 44.26
N CYS A 187 10.60 23.42 45.11
CA CYS A 187 10.56 23.21 46.56
C CYS A 187 9.29 23.76 47.22
N GLY A 188 8.62 24.75 46.61
CA GLY A 188 7.39 25.33 47.18
C GLY A 188 6.19 24.38 47.13
N GLY A 189 5.99 23.68 46.01
CA GLY A 189 4.86 22.76 45.84
C GLY A 189 4.93 21.55 46.76
N ILE A 190 6.11 20.93 46.90
CA ILE A 190 6.28 19.75 47.75
C ILE A 190 6.10 20.11 49.23
N VAL A 191 6.62 21.26 49.68
CA VAL A 191 6.43 21.73 51.06
C VAL A 191 4.95 22.01 51.34
N LEU A 192 4.22 22.65 50.41
CA LEU A 192 2.79 22.88 50.57
C LEU A 192 1.97 21.58 50.60
N VAL A 193 2.31 20.59 49.76
CA VAL A 193 1.66 19.28 49.77
C VAL A 193 1.94 18.54 51.07
N VAL A 194 3.18 18.55 51.58
CA VAL A 194 3.53 17.90 52.86
C VAL A 194 2.80 18.57 54.03
N ILE A 195 2.70 19.91 54.05
CA ILE A 195 1.93 20.64 55.07
C ILE A 195 0.44 20.30 54.97
N ALA A 196 -0.13 20.25 53.77
CA ALA A 196 -1.53 19.89 53.56
C ALA A 196 -1.83 18.45 54.02
N VAL A 197 -0.96 17.50 53.69
CA VAL A 197 -1.10 16.10 54.14
C VAL A 197 -0.97 16.00 55.66
N ALA A 198 -0.01 16.69 56.29
CA ALA A 198 0.13 16.72 57.74
C ALA A 198 -1.11 17.35 58.43
N ALA A 199 -1.68 18.41 57.86
CA ALA A 199 -2.91 19.02 58.35
C ALA A 199 -4.12 18.07 58.23
N ILE A 200 -4.24 17.34 57.11
CA ILE A 200 -5.29 16.33 56.92
C ILE A 200 -5.12 15.20 57.94
N VAL A 201 -3.93 14.63 58.09
CA VAL A 201 -3.68 13.54 59.05
C VAL A 201 -3.94 13.98 60.48
N THR A 202 -3.48 15.17 60.88
CA THR A 202 -3.74 15.69 62.23
C THR A 202 -5.23 15.96 62.47
N CYS A 203 -5.95 16.49 61.47
CA CYS A 203 -7.40 16.67 61.54
C CYS A 203 -8.14 15.33 61.67
N GLN A 204 -7.75 14.32 60.90
CA GLN A 204 -8.33 12.97 60.99
C GLN A 204 -8.06 12.33 62.36
N LEU A 205 -6.84 12.43 62.89
CA LEU A 205 -6.51 11.94 64.23
C LEU A 205 -7.28 12.67 65.33
N GLN A 206 -7.52 13.98 65.19
CA GLN A 206 -8.33 14.74 66.13
C GLN A 206 -9.82 14.38 66.05
N ARG A 207 -10.36 14.14 64.85
CA ARG A 207 -11.73 13.61 64.68
C ARG A 207 -11.89 12.26 65.36
N MET A 208 -10.97 11.33 65.08
CA MET A 208 -10.96 10.01 65.72
C MET A 208 -10.86 10.10 67.25
N ARG A 209 -10.09 11.06 67.79
CA ARG A 209 -10.02 11.30 69.24
C ARG A 209 -11.33 11.85 69.81
N LYS A 210 -12.00 12.78 69.12
CA LYS A 210 -13.33 13.29 69.53
C LYS A 210 -14.38 12.19 69.51
N ASP A 211 -14.41 11.37 68.47
CA ASP A 211 -15.35 10.24 68.37
C ASP A 211 -15.09 9.20 69.46
N SER A 212 -13.81 8.93 69.76
CA SER A 212 -13.42 8.06 70.88
C SER A 212 -13.84 8.62 72.24
N GLN A 213 -13.74 9.94 72.46
CA GLN A 213 -14.21 10.58 73.69
C GLN A 213 -15.73 10.53 73.82
N LYS A 214 -16.46 10.83 72.74
CA LYS A 214 -17.92 10.74 72.72
C LYS A 214 -18.40 9.32 73.03
N MET A 215 -17.77 8.31 72.46
CA MET A 215 -18.08 6.90 72.73
C MET A 215 -17.86 6.54 74.21
N LYS A 216 -16.80 7.08 74.84
CA LYS A 216 -16.55 6.86 76.27
C LYS A 216 -17.62 7.51 77.15
N GLU A 217 -18.08 8.70 76.79
CA GLU A 217 -19.18 9.39 77.49
C GLU A 217 -20.50 8.62 77.34
N GLU A 218 -20.83 8.18 76.12
CA GLU A 218 -22.04 7.37 75.86
C GLU A 218 -22.01 6.03 76.62
N LEU A 219 -20.85 5.36 76.66
CA LEU A 219 -20.68 4.11 77.41
C LEU A 219 -20.82 4.33 78.93
N GLN A 220 -20.33 5.44 79.45
CA GLN A 220 -20.42 5.77 80.87
C GLN A 220 -21.86 6.09 81.29
N VAL A 221 -22.63 6.75 80.42
CA VAL A 221 -24.08 6.97 80.61
C VAL A 221 -24.84 5.64 80.58
N ALA A 222 -24.54 4.77 79.62
CA ALA A 222 -25.16 3.44 79.53
C ALA A 222 -24.86 2.58 80.78
N TYR A 223 -23.61 2.61 81.26
CA TYR A 223 -23.21 1.89 82.46
C TYR A 223 -23.93 2.39 83.73
N GLN A 224 -24.12 3.71 83.88
CA GLN A 224 -24.86 4.26 85.02
C GLN A 224 -26.34 3.89 84.96
N SER A 225 -26.97 3.96 83.79
CA SER A 225 -28.37 3.52 83.59
C SER A 225 -28.56 2.05 83.98
N GLN A 226 -27.64 1.18 83.58
CA GLN A 226 -27.67 -0.24 83.96
C GLN A 226 -27.54 -0.43 85.48
N ARG A 227 -26.70 0.38 86.14
CA ARG A 227 -26.52 0.34 87.61
C ARG A 227 -27.78 0.77 88.34
N ASP A 228 -28.44 1.82 87.88
CA ASP A 228 -29.68 2.34 88.47
C ASP A 228 -30.84 1.34 88.27
N TYR A 229 -30.91 0.67 87.12
CA TYR A 229 -31.84 -0.44 86.86
C TYR A 229 -31.62 -1.63 87.79
N ASN A 230 -30.36 -2.05 87.98
CA ASN A 230 -30.02 -3.18 88.86
C ASN A 230 -30.30 -2.87 90.34
N SER A 231 -30.10 -1.62 90.77
CA SER A 231 -30.49 -1.14 92.11
C SER A 231 -32.01 -1.22 92.33
N SER A 232 -32.79 -0.95 91.28
CA SER A 232 -34.26 -0.99 91.32
C SER A 232 -34.84 -2.43 91.29
N THR A 233 -34.06 -3.40 90.79
CA THR A 233 -34.52 -4.80 90.58
C THR A 233 -34.18 -5.74 91.75
N SER A 234 -33.30 -5.34 92.67
CA SER A 234 -32.99 -6.11 93.90
C SER A 234 -34.10 -6.12 94.97
N GLY A 235 -35.28 -5.55 94.68
CA GLY A 235 -36.38 -5.40 95.63
C GLY A 235 -37.50 -6.45 95.58
N TYR A 236 -37.46 -7.45 94.69
CA TYR A 236 -38.61 -8.37 94.49
C TYR A 236 -38.21 -9.85 94.62
N SER A 237 -38.77 -10.53 95.62
CA SER A 237 -38.68 -11.98 95.84
C SER A 237 -39.73 -12.72 95.01
N TYR A 238 -39.31 -13.80 94.35
CA TYR A 238 -40.13 -14.61 93.44
C TYR A 238 -40.92 -15.68 94.19
N THR A 239 -42.19 -15.87 93.83
CA THR A 239 -42.94 -17.12 94.05
C THR A 239 -43.20 -17.76 92.68
N THR A 240 -42.70 -18.97 92.46
CA THR A 240 -42.90 -19.74 91.22
C THR A 240 -43.85 -20.91 91.43
N GLU A 241 -44.79 -21.12 90.51
CA GLU A 241 -45.21 -22.44 89.97
C GLU A 241 -46.25 -22.26 88.84
N THR A 242 -45.85 -22.37 87.57
CA THR A 242 -46.10 -23.48 86.61
C THR A 242 -47.57 -23.83 86.30
N THR A 243 -48.02 -23.59 85.06
CA THR A 243 -48.26 -24.66 84.03
C THR A 243 -48.94 -24.14 82.75
N ALA A 244 -48.47 -24.69 81.63
CA ALA A 244 -49.17 -25.08 80.39
C ALA A 244 -50.20 -24.13 79.74
N ALA A 245 -49.86 -23.61 78.56
CA ALA A 245 -50.71 -23.69 77.35
C ALA A 245 -49.97 -23.08 76.15
N GLU A 246 -50.19 -23.70 74.99
CA GLU A 246 -49.68 -23.31 73.69
C GLU A 246 -50.04 -21.87 73.28
N MET A 247 -49.17 -21.24 72.48
CA MET A 247 -49.62 -20.49 71.30
C MET A 247 -48.53 -20.49 70.23
N LYS A 248 -48.68 -21.42 69.28
CA LYS A 248 -48.18 -21.27 67.91
C LYS A 248 -48.87 -20.05 67.29
N TYR A 249 -48.12 -19.14 66.69
CA TYR A 249 -48.55 -18.50 65.45
C TYR A 249 -47.40 -18.42 64.46
N THR A 250 -47.70 -19.00 63.31
CA THR A 250 -46.92 -19.19 62.09
C THR A 250 -46.57 -17.88 61.40
N MET A 251 -45.30 -17.70 61.05
CA MET A 251 -44.88 -16.81 59.96
C MET A 251 -44.96 -17.60 58.65
N LYS A 252 -45.76 -17.12 57.69
CA LYS A 252 -45.72 -17.60 56.31
C LYS A 252 -44.37 -17.20 55.71
N LEU A 253 -43.64 -18.21 55.25
CA LEU A 253 -42.29 -18.17 54.71
C LEU A 253 -42.18 -17.27 53.46
N LEU A 254 -41.05 -16.54 53.39
CA LEU A 254 -40.28 -16.35 52.16
C LEU A 254 -39.57 -17.67 51.84
#